data_AF-A0A1W9RDH2-F1
#
_entry.id   AF-A0A1W9RDH2-F1
#
_cell.length_a   1.000
_cell.length_b   1.000
_cell.length_c   1.000
_cell.angle_alpha   90.00
_cell.angle_beta   90.00
_cell.angle_gamma   90.00
#
_symmetry.space_group_name_H-M   'P 1'
#
loop_
_entity.id
_entity.type
_entity.pdbx_description
1 polymer ?
#
loop_
_entity_poly.entity_id
_entity_poly.type
_entity_poly.pdbx_seq_one_letter_code
_entity_poly.pdbx_strand_id
1 'polypeptide(L)'
;MRKILLRSLLVFGIILIMIMASLPTCSRFLANRKINHLFSDYLSWFQLHYPVEATQHGLINSNALLPDFSADSVAAEIVQLNGFLKRLKKINPDLIGKDQRISYHILRRQIELKIFELDRWRVWKVDANFYTQKIQDAIYPLSVLLTDSTSQYASLLIKRLETLPRLMAQLKKNVKTMVLINQELAVRRALDLQQWIGFDLRAQLSPYFAKSDTTARLTDIVDDSLMELVKFLDAEPSVDTVLTPFSEENYSEYLKIVLDDTIVVSDLLKNLQIQLREIKGSMYQLAREYFVLQKKTNIETDTLRLIRLFDNEIKNQMLRRDQIETYVQKFDGYTRRFITDIANLDIDTNYSLQFQWEILEGKNPFQLVWQETIFTEPLQPMFIARLTSVNKSNDLIEQLSILRRYNKPAFKIAYLTDLLPLHYFVWSKMKEEIPMSARILHLF
;
A
#
# COMPACT_ATOMS: atom_id res chain seq x y z
N MET A 1 15.83 -66.24 34.04
CA MET A 1 15.70 -65.80 32.63
C MET A 1 14.40 -65.04 32.33
N ARG A 2 13.20 -65.56 32.65
CA ARG A 2 11.90 -64.96 32.26
C ARG A 2 11.69 -63.49 32.68
N LYS A 3 12.12 -63.09 33.89
CA LYS A 3 12.04 -61.69 34.37
C LYS A 3 13.00 -60.72 33.65
N ILE A 4 14.13 -61.21 33.15
CA ILE A 4 15.12 -60.40 32.40
C ILE A 4 14.63 -60.17 30.97
N LEU A 5 14.04 -61.20 30.35
CA LEU A 5 13.41 -61.10 29.02
C LEU A 5 12.23 -60.13 29.00
N LEU A 6 11.39 -60.16 30.04
CA LEU A 6 10.23 -59.26 30.14
C LEU A 6 10.64 -57.79 30.31
N ARG A 7 11.71 -57.52 31.09
CA ARG A 7 12.27 -56.17 31.28
C ARG A 7 12.91 -55.64 30.00
N SER A 8 13.61 -56.49 29.25
CA SER A 8 14.23 -56.10 27.98
C SER A 8 13.20 -55.83 26.88
N LEU A 9 12.12 -56.60 26.80
CA LEU A 9 10.97 -56.33 25.92
C LEU A 9 10.26 -55.01 26.28
N LEU A 10 10.10 -54.70 27.56
CA LEU A 10 9.45 -53.47 28.02
C LEU A 10 10.31 -52.23 27.75
N VAL A 11 11.63 -52.31 27.96
CA VAL A 11 12.58 -51.24 27.61
C VAL A 11 12.64 -51.03 26.10
N PHE A 12 12.65 -52.11 25.30
CA PHE A 12 12.61 -52.01 23.84
C PHE A 12 11.30 -51.38 23.34
N GLY A 13 10.16 -51.75 23.92
CA GLY A 13 8.87 -51.13 23.63
C GLY A 13 8.83 -49.63 23.95
N ILE A 14 9.40 -49.22 25.08
CA ILE A 14 9.51 -47.80 25.48
C ILE A 14 10.42 -47.02 24.52
N ILE A 15 11.56 -47.60 24.12
CA ILE A 15 12.48 -46.98 23.15
C ILE A 15 11.79 -46.86 21.78
N LEU A 16 11.05 -47.88 21.33
CA LEU A 16 10.30 -47.85 20.08
C LEU A 16 9.19 -46.78 20.10
N ILE A 17 8.48 -46.64 21.21
CA ILE A 17 7.46 -45.59 21.40
C ILE A 17 8.09 -44.20 21.40
N MET A 18 9.25 -44.00 22.06
CA MET A 18 9.98 -42.71 22.02
C MET A 18 10.52 -42.37 20.63
N ILE A 19 10.98 -43.35 19.86
CA ILE A 19 11.39 -43.16 18.46
C ILE A 19 10.18 -42.81 17.59
N MET A 20 9.05 -43.53 17.75
CA MET A 20 7.82 -43.23 17.01
C MET A 20 7.21 -41.87 17.37
N ALA A 21 7.33 -41.44 18.62
CA ALA A 21 6.86 -40.13 19.08
C ALA A 21 7.75 -38.96 18.63
N SER A 22 9.03 -39.21 18.28
CA SER A 22 9.98 -38.17 17.84
C SER A 22 10.04 -37.95 16.33
N LEU A 23 9.58 -38.93 15.53
CA LEU A 23 9.51 -38.83 14.06
C LEU A 23 8.60 -37.68 13.55
N PRO A 24 7.38 -37.46 14.07
CA PRO A 24 6.52 -36.36 13.64
C PRO A 24 7.14 -34.99 13.96
N THR A 25 7.81 -34.88 15.11
CA THR A 25 8.45 -33.66 15.59
C THR A 25 9.67 -33.30 14.74
N CYS A 26 10.47 -34.29 14.35
CA CYS A 26 11.61 -34.10 13.45
C CYS A 26 11.16 -33.70 12.03
N SER A 27 10.13 -34.36 11.49
CA SER A 27 9.54 -34.03 10.18
C SER A 27 9.02 -32.59 10.15
N ARG A 28 8.27 -32.18 11.19
CA ARG A 28 7.74 -30.82 11.32
C ARG A 28 8.83 -29.77 11.48
N PHE A 29 9.85 -30.06 12.29
CA PHE A 29 11.02 -29.18 12.44
C PHE A 29 11.73 -28.96 11.09
N LEU A 30 11.97 -30.03 10.33
CA LEU A 30 12.61 -29.94 9.02
C LEU A 30 11.74 -29.18 8.01
N ALA A 31 10.42 -29.43 7.99
CA ALA A 31 9.49 -28.73 7.12
C ALA A 31 9.42 -27.22 7.45
N ASN A 32 9.36 -26.87 8.73
CA ASN A 32 9.43 -25.48 9.20
C ASN A 32 10.73 -24.79 8.79
N ARG A 33 11.87 -25.49 8.91
CA ARG A 33 13.17 -24.96 8.47
C ARG A 33 13.21 -24.71 6.97
N LYS A 34 12.63 -25.61 6.16
CA LYS A 34 12.57 -25.47 4.70
C LYS A 34 11.78 -24.23 4.26
N ILE A 35 10.60 -24.00 4.84
CA ILE A 35 9.80 -22.81 4.49
C ILE A 35 10.47 -21.52 4.96
N ASN A 36 11.05 -21.48 6.15
CA ASN A 36 11.77 -20.30 6.64
C ASN A 36 12.98 -19.97 5.75
N HIS A 37 13.73 -20.98 5.32
CA HIS A 37 14.85 -20.78 4.39
C HIS A 37 14.37 -20.27 3.02
N LEU A 38 13.32 -20.88 2.46
CA LEU A 38 12.75 -20.45 1.18
C LEU A 38 12.26 -18.99 1.26
N PHE A 39 11.64 -18.63 2.38
CA PHE A 39 11.18 -17.28 2.65
C PHE A 39 12.34 -16.29 2.72
N SER A 40 13.43 -16.63 3.43
CA SER A 40 14.64 -15.82 3.48
C SER A 40 15.27 -15.63 2.10
N ASP A 41 15.36 -16.69 1.29
CA ASP A 41 15.88 -16.60 -0.07
C ASP A 41 15.03 -15.68 -0.94
N TYR A 42 13.71 -15.79 -0.82
CA TYR A 42 12.77 -14.94 -1.55
C TYR A 42 12.91 -13.48 -1.11
N LEU A 43 13.00 -13.17 0.19
CA LEU A 43 13.20 -11.80 0.66
C LEU A 43 14.51 -11.19 0.15
N SER A 44 15.61 -11.94 0.18
CA SER A 44 16.90 -11.48 -0.35
C SER A 44 16.82 -11.19 -1.84
N TRP A 45 16.16 -12.06 -2.59
CA TRP A 45 15.90 -11.86 -4.01
C TRP A 45 14.99 -10.66 -4.27
N PHE A 46 13.89 -10.54 -3.52
CA PHE A 46 12.89 -9.49 -3.62
C PHE A 46 13.52 -8.11 -3.42
N GLN A 47 14.35 -7.94 -2.38
CA GLN A 47 15.01 -6.65 -2.11
C GLN A 47 15.80 -6.14 -3.32
N LEU A 48 16.48 -7.03 -4.05
CA LEU A 48 17.30 -6.66 -5.19
C LEU A 48 16.49 -6.34 -6.45
N HIS A 49 15.34 -7.01 -6.65
CA HIS A 49 14.52 -6.87 -7.86
C HIS A 49 13.42 -5.82 -7.71
N TYR A 50 12.96 -5.61 -6.47
CA TYR A 50 11.94 -4.62 -6.08
C TYR A 50 12.52 -3.65 -5.05
N PRO A 51 13.57 -2.88 -5.41
CA PRO A 51 14.30 -2.05 -4.46
C PRO A 51 13.49 -0.87 -3.95
N VAL A 52 12.53 -0.37 -4.74
CA VAL A 52 11.67 0.76 -4.38
C VAL A 52 10.69 0.34 -3.30
N GLU A 53 10.02 -0.78 -3.55
CA GLU A 53 9.17 -1.48 -2.60
C GLU A 53 9.94 -1.82 -1.32
N ALA A 54 11.13 -2.41 -1.44
CA ALA A 54 11.97 -2.73 -0.29
C ALA A 54 12.25 -1.49 0.60
N THR A 55 12.54 -0.34 0.00
CA THR A 55 12.71 0.93 0.73
C THR A 55 11.45 1.34 1.49
N GLN A 56 10.27 1.23 0.88
CA GLN A 56 8.99 1.59 1.52
C GLN A 56 8.75 0.78 2.81
N HIS A 57 9.31 -0.44 2.89
CA HIS A 57 9.25 -1.29 4.07
C HIS A 57 10.49 -1.24 4.96
N GLY A 58 11.37 -0.25 4.78
CA GLY A 58 12.54 -0.04 5.64
C GLY A 58 13.70 -1.01 5.39
N LEU A 59 13.75 -1.69 4.24
CA LEU A 59 14.85 -2.57 3.87
C LEU A 59 15.97 -1.76 3.19
N ILE A 60 16.97 -1.39 3.97
CA ILE A 60 17.96 -0.38 3.57
C ILE A 60 18.95 -0.83 2.49
N ASN A 61 19.20 -2.15 2.35
CA ASN A 61 20.26 -2.69 1.50
C ASN A 61 20.07 -2.37 0.00
N SER A 62 18.85 -2.04 -0.41
CA SER A 62 18.51 -1.80 -1.81
C SER A 62 18.05 -0.36 -2.07
N ASN A 63 18.22 0.54 -1.08
CA ASN A 63 17.76 1.92 -1.18
C ASN A 63 18.42 2.73 -2.31
N ALA A 64 19.60 2.33 -2.77
CA ALA A 64 20.29 2.99 -3.88
C ALA A 64 19.85 2.48 -5.27
N LEU A 65 19.08 1.40 -5.33
CA LEU A 65 18.74 0.72 -6.58
C LEU A 65 17.37 1.18 -7.12
N LEU A 66 17.19 0.99 -8.43
CA LEU A 66 15.93 1.14 -9.15
C LEU A 66 15.60 -0.16 -9.89
N PRO A 67 14.30 -0.47 -10.09
CA PRO A 67 13.89 -1.64 -10.85
C PRO A 67 14.40 -1.60 -12.30
N ASP A 68 14.45 -2.78 -12.92
CA ASP A 68 14.73 -2.95 -14.34
C ASP A 68 13.60 -3.72 -15.02
N PHE A 69 12.81 -3.00 -15.80
CA PHE A 69 11.70 -3.51 -16.60
C PHE A 69 12.10 -3.76 -18.06
N SER A 70 13.40 -3.92 -18.37
CA SER A 70 13.81 -4.42 -19.67
C SER A 70 13.21 -5.81 -19.92
N ALA A 71 12.91 -6.13 -21.18
CA ALA A 71 12.26 -7.40 -21.52
C ALA A 71 13.05 -8.63 -21.02
N ASP A 72 14.39 -8.57 -21.08
CA ASP A 72 15.27 -9.63 -20.59
C ASP A 72 15.23 -9.75 -19.06
N SER A 73 15.21 -8.62 -18.34
CA SER A 73 15.07 -8.60 -16.89
C SER A 73 13.73 -9.20 -16.45
N VAL A 74 12.62 -8.77 -17.07
CA VAL A 74 11.28 -9.31 -16.79
C VAL A 74 11.20 -10.82 -17.08
N ALA A 75 11.77 -11.27 -18.20
CA ALA A 75 11.79 -12.69 -18.54
C ALA A 75 12.59 -13.52 -17.53
N ALA A 76 13.78 -13.04 -17.13
CA ALA A 76 14.59 -13.67 -16.09
C ALA A 76 13.84 -13.71 -14.74
N GLU A 77 13.10 -12.65 -14.43
CA GLU A 77 12.32 -12.55 -13.21
C GLU A 77 11.21 -13.59 -13.13
N ILE A 78 10.43 -13.75 -14.21
CA ILE A 78 9.39 -14.77 -14.33
C ILE A 78 9.97 -16.18 -14.12
N VAL A 79 11.17 -16.46 -14.66
CA VAL A 79 11.85 -17.74 -14.46
C VAL A 79 12.20 -17.96 -12.99
N GLN A 80 12.74 -16.94 -12.30
CA GLN A 80 13.07 -17.03 -10.88
C GLN A 80 11.83 -17.23 -10.00
N LEU A 81 10.76 -16.46 -10.25
CA LEU A 81 9.48 -16.59 -9.55
C LEU A 81 8.88 -17.99 -9.69
N ASN A 82 8.88 -18.54 -10.90
CA ASN A 82 8.46 -19.93 -11.13
C ASN A 82 9.34 -20.94 -10.38
N GLY A 83 10.64 -20.67 -10.27
CA GLY A 83 11.58 -21.43 -9.44
C GLY A 83 11.18 -21.42 -7.96
N PHE A 84 10.88 -20.25 -7.38
CA PHE A 84 10.38 -20.12 -6.02
C PHE A 84 9.05 -20.87 -5.82
N LEU A 85 8.09 -20.73 -6.74
CA LEU A 85 6.80 -21.42 -6.66
C LEU A 85 6.97 -22.95 -6.70
N LYS A 86 7.86 -23.46 -7.55
CA LYS A 86 8.18 -24.90 -7.61
C LYS A 86 8.81 -25.41 -6.33
N ARG A 87 9.69 -24.61 -5.70
CA ARG A 87 10.29 -24.95 -4.39
C ARG A 87 9.24 -24.92 -3.28
N LEU A 88 8.34 -23.94 -3.30
CA LEU A 88 7.24 -23.80 -2.33
C LEU A 88 6.30 -25.00 -2.39
N LYS A 89 5.85 -25.41 -3.58
CA LYS A 89 4.95 -26.56 -3.80
C LYS A 89 5.50 -27.91 -3.32
N LYS A 90 6.81 -28.03 -3.06
CA LYS A 90 7.43 -29.24 -2.48
C LYS A 90 7.29 -29.31 -0.95
N ILE A 91 6.85 -28.23 -0.30
CA ILE A 91 6.63 -28.17 1.15
C ILE A 91 5.17 -28.54 1.40
N ASN A 92 4.93 -29.60 2.16
CA ASN A 92 3.57 -29.98 2.55
C ASN A 92 3.06 -29.04 3.66
N PRO A 93 1.99 -28.24 3.42
CA PRO A 93 1.42 -27.36 4.43
C PRO A 93 0.93 -28.07 5.70
N ASP A 94 0.54 -29.34 5.60
CA ASP A 94 0.08 -30.12 6.76
C ASP A 94 1.21 -30.48 7.72
N LEU A 95 2.46 -30.47 7.25
CA LEU A 95 3.65 -30.80 8.04
C LEU A 95 4.31 -29.58 8.68
N ILE A 96 3.82 -28.36 8.44
CA ILE A 96 4.35 -27.13 9.02
C ILE A 96 3.44 -26.55 10.11
N GLY A 97 4.00 -25.73 11.00
CA GLY A 97 3.27 -25.06 12.08
C GLY A 97 2.34 -23.95 11.60
N LYS A 98 1.41 -23.50 12.46
CA LYS A 98 0.40 -22.47 12.14
C LYS A 98 1.03 -21.22 11.50
N ASP A 99 2.03 -20.65 12.16
CA ASP A 99 2.76 -19.46 11.70
C ASP A 99 3.40 -19.68 10.32
N GLN A 100 4.03 -20.84 10.14
CA GLN A 100 4.65 -21.20 8.86
C GLN A 100 3.61 -21.44 7.76
N ARG A 101 2.40 -21.92 8.08
CA ARG A 101 1.30 -22.02 7.10
C ARG A 101 0.87 -20.63 6.63
N ILE A 102 0.76 -19.67 7.55
CA ILE A 102 0.47 -18.26 7.20
C ILE A 102 1.56 -17.74 6.25
N SER A 103 2.84 -17.92 6.59
CA SER A 103 3.96 -17.54 5.71
C SER A 103 3.93 -18.26 4.36
N TYR A 104 3.55 -19.54 4.32
CA TYR A 104 3.40 -20.31 3.08
C TYR A 104 2.34 -19.70 2.17
N HIS A 105 1.15 -19.38 2.69
CA HIS A 105 0.06 -18.81 1.91
C HIS A 105 0.36 -17.39 1.43
N ILE A 106 0.95 -16.54 2.29
CA ILE A 106 1.40 -15.20 1.90
C ILE A 106 2.43 -15.29 0.79
N LEU A 107 3.48 -16.11 0.96
CA LEU A 107 4.53 -16.25 -0.04
C LEU A 107 3.99 -16.80 -1.37
N ARG A 108 3.09 -17.79 -1.33
CA ARG A 108 2.44 -18.32 -2.53
C ARG A 108 1.69 -17.23 -3.28
N ARG A 109 0.81 -16.50 -2.58
CA ARG A 109 0.00 -15.43 -3.16
C ARG A 109 0.88 -14.34 -3.78
N GLN A 110 1.92 -13.91 -3.08
CA GLN A 110 2.85 -12.90 -3.59
C GLN A 110 3.54 -13.35 -4.87
N ILE A 111 4.07 -14.57 -4.90
CA ILE A 111 4.74 -15.10 -6.10
C ILE A 111 3.75 -15.23 -7.26
N GLU A 112 2.55 -15.77 -7.02
CA GLU A 112 1.51 -15.92 -8.05
C GLU A 112 1.04 -14.57 -8.59
N LEU A 113 0.86 -13.58 -7.72
CA LEU A 113 0.50 -12.22 -8.12
C LEU A 113 1.60 -11.55 -8.95
N LYS A 114 2.88 -11.67 -8.56
CA LYS A 114 4.00 -11.14 -9.36
C LYS A 114 4.12 -11.79 -10.73
N ILE A 115 3.95 -13.12 -10.81
CA ILE A 115 3.91 -13.82 -12.10
C ILE A 115 2.76 -13.30 -12.95
N PHE A 116 1.57 -13.14 -12.36
CA PHE A 116 0.40 -12.61 -13.05
C PHE A 116 0.66 -11.18 -13.57
N GLU A 117 1.18 -10.28 -12.75
CA GLU A 117 1.50 -8.89 -13.12
C GLU A 117 2.49 -8.82 -14.30
N LEU A 118 3.54 -9.64 -14.27
CA LEU A 118 4.61 -9.61 -15.26
C LEU A 118 4.29 -10.36 -16.55
N ASP A 119 3.58 -11.49 -16.48
CA ASP A 119 3.31 -12.36 -17.65
C ASP A 119 1.88 -12.24 -18.20
N ARG A 120 0.86 -12.13 -17.35
CA ARG A 120 -0.55 -12.09 -17.80
C ARG A 120 -1.01 -10.67 -18.05
N TRP A 121 -0.91 -9.81 -17.04
CA TRP A 121 -1.32 -8.42 -17.14
C TRP A 121 -0.34 -7.59 -17.98
N ARG A 122 0.97 -7.82 -17.81
CA ARG A 122 2.04 -7.13 -18.53
C ARG A 122 1.89 -5.61 -18.46
N VAL A 123 1.53 -5.09 -17.29
CA VAL A 123 1.27 -3.66 -17.07
C VAL A 123 2.41 -2.78 -17.56
N TRP A 124 3.66 -3.26 -17.40
CA TRP A 124 4.89 -2.66 -17.88
C TRP A 124 5.00 -2.45 -19.41
N LYS A 125 4.12 -3.06 -20.22
CA LYS A 125 4.07 -2.86 -21.68
C LYS A 125 2.96 -1.92 -22.15
N VAL A 126 1.95 -1.68 -21.31
CA VAL A 126 0.69 -1.05 -21.75
C VAL A 126 0.32 0.18 -20.93
N ASP A 127 0.96 0.38 -19.79
CA ASP A 127 0.63 1.45 -18.86
C ASP A 127 1.85 2.36 -18.62
N ALA A 128 1.80 3.56 -19.17
CA ALA A 128 2.83 4.58 -18.90
C ALA A 128 2.77 5.08 -17.46
N ASN A 129 1.58 5.06 -16.83
CA ASN A 129 1.39 5.51 -15.47
C ASN A 129 2.08 4.58 -14.46
N PHE A 130 2.23 3.30 -14.80
CA PHE A 130 3.05 2.36 -14.02
C PHE A 130 4.46 2.90 -13.80
N TYR A 131 5.13 3.39 -14.85
CA TYR A 131 6.50 3.90 -14.75
C TYR A 131 6.59 5.21 -13.99
N THR A 132 5.70 6.18 -14.26
CA THR A 132 5.73 7.47 -13.56
C THR A 132 5.40 7.31 -12.08
N GLN A 133 4.53 6.36 -11.72
CA GLN A 133 4.33 5.95 -10.33
C GLN A 133 5.60 5.34 -9.72
N LYS A 134 6.31 4.43 -10.40
CA LYS A 134 7.58 3.87 -9.89
C LYS A 134 8.66 4.93 -9.69
N ILE A 135 8.69 5.97 -10.53
CA ILE A 135 9.59 7.12 -10.35
C ILE A 135 9.23 7.86 -9.06
N GLN A 136 7.95 8.17 -8.85
CA GLN A 136 7.49 8.83 -7.62
C GLN A 136 7.83 8.00 -6.38
N ASP A 137 7.49 6.71 -6.39
CA ASP A 137 7.72 5.77 -5.29
C ASP A 137 9.21 5.59 -4.98
N ALA A 138 10.09 5.74 -5.98
CA ALA A 138 11.53 5.65 -5.77
C ALA A 138 12.11 6.85 -5.01
N ILE A 139 11.52 8.04 -5.17
CA ILE A 139 12.06 9.28 -4.62
C ILE A 139 11.42 9.58 -3.28
N TYR A 140 10.09 9.42 -3.20
CA TYR A 140 9.29 9.92 -2.08
C TYR A 140 9.72 9.39 -0.70
N PRO A 141 9.85 8.07 -0.46
CA PRO A 141 10.16 7.57 0.88
C PRO A 141 11.50 8.07 1.42
N LEU A 142 12.52 8.19 0.55
CA LEU A 142 13.83 8.71 0.93
C LEU A 142 13.81 10.22 1.18
N SER A 143 12.99 10.96 0.43
CA SER A 143 12.80 12.40 0.66
C SER A 143 12.14 12.69 2.02
N VAL A 144 11.19 11.86 2.45
CA VAL A 144 10.52 12.00 3.76
C VAL A 144 11.48 11.72 4.91
N LEU A 145 12.41 10.78 4.73
CA LEU A 145 13.41 10.41 5.73
C LEU A 145 14.60 11.39 5.79
N LEU A 146 14.68 12.33 4.86
CA LEU A 146 15.75 13.32 4.79
C LEU A 146 15.54 14.42 5.85
N THR A 147 16.44 14.48 6.83
CA THR A 147 16.49 15.46 7.92
C THR A 147 17.94 15.85 8.18
N ASP A 148 18.18 16.96 8.90
CA ASP A 148 19.52 17.48 9.17
C ASP A 148 20.51 16.45 9.74
N SER A 149 20.01 15.39 10.39
CA SER A 149 20.82 14.32 10.98
C SER A 149 20.94 13.04 10.11
N THR A 150 20.30 12.98 8.94
CA THR A 150 20.20 11.77 8.12
C THR A 150 20.82 11.90 6.72
N SER A 151 22.04 12.46 6.65
CA SER A 151 22.80 12.68 5.41
C SER A 151 23.00 11.44 4.53
N GLN A 152 22.90 10.22 5.09
CA GLN A 152 22.94 8.98 4.31
C GLN A 152 21.78 8.86 3.31
N TYR A 153 20.58 9.37 3.62
CA TYR A 153 19.44 9.30 2.70
C TYR A 153 19.61 10.24 1.51
N ALA A 154 20.28 11.38 1.69
CA ALA A 154 20.65 12.25 0.57
C ALA A 154 21.52 11.50 -0.44
N SER A 155 22.53 10.77 0.05
CA SER A 155 23.43 9.97 -0.81
C SER A 155 22.68 8.86 -1.57
N LEU A 156 21.70 8.21 -0.93
CA LEU A 156 20.87 7.17 -1.56
C LEU A 156 19.95 7.76 -2.62
N LEU A 157 19.35 8.91 -2.32
CA LEU A 157 18.46 9.62 -3.23
C LEU A 157 19.19 10.11 -4.48
N ILE A 158 20.41 10.65 -4.33
CA ILE A 158 21.27 11.05 -5.46
C ILE A 158 21.52 9.87 -6.40
N LYS A 159 21.87 8.69 -5.87
CA LYS A 159 22.08 7.48 -6.70
C LYS A 159 20.82 7.06 -7.47
N ARG A 160 19.64 7.24 -6.88
CA ARG A 160 18.37 7.01 -7.59
C ARG A 160 18.18 8.05 -8.70
N LEU A 161 18.38 9.34 -8.41
CA LEU A 161 18.28 10.41 -9.40
C LEU A 161 19.20 10.18 -10.60
N GLU A 162 20.45 9.72 -10.38
CA GLU A 162 21.41 9.36 -11.44
C GLU A 162 20.90 8.24 -12.37
N THR A 163 20.09 7.32 -11.85
CA THR A 163 19.61 6.15 -12.58
C THR A 163 18.19 6.29 -13.12
N LEU A 164 17.44 7.31 -12.71
CA LEU A 164 16.07 7.57 -13.16
C LEU A 164 15.90 7.70 -14.68
N PRO A 165 16.80 8.38 -15.43
CA PRO A 165 16.66 8.47 -16.89
C PRO A 165 16.60 7.10 -17.58
N ARG A 166 17.24 6.07 -17.00
CA ARG A 166 17.14 4.69 -17.48
C ARG A 166 15.71 4.16 -17.42
N LEU A 167 14.99 4.43 -16.32
CA LEU A 167 13.62 3.98 -16.13
C LEU A 167 12.67 4.66 -17.13
N MET A 168 12.89 5.96 -17.41
CA MET A 168 12.15 6.70 -18.44
C MET A 168 12.46 6.17 -19.84
N ALA A 169 13.71 5.81 -20.14
CA ALA A 169 14.08 5.18 -21.40
C ALA A 169 13.42 3.79 -21.58
N GLN A 170 13.29 3.01 -20.50
CA GLN A 170 12.56 1.74 -20.53
C GLN A 170 11.07 1.93 -20.82
N LEU A 171 10.42 2.95 -20.24
CA LEU A 171 9.05 3.33 -20.59
C LEU A 171 8.93 3.57 -22.10
N LYS A 172 9.76 4.47 -22.65
CA LYS A 172 9.77 4.81 -24.08
C LYS A 172 9.98 3.57 -24.98
N LYS A 173 10.78 2.61 -24.51
CA LYS A 173 11.04 1.34 -25.22
C LYS A 173 9.88 0.36 -25.14
N ASN A 174 9.26 0.21 -23.97
CA ASN A 174 8.33 -0.88 -23.69
C ASN A 174 6.88 -0.54 -24.06
N VAL A 175 6.47 0.71 -23.84
CA VAL A 175 5.09 1.15 -24.05
C VAL A 175 4.94 1.72 -25.45
N LYS A 176 4.16 1.03 -26.31
CA LYS A 176 3.96 1.39 -27.73
C LYS A 176 2.55 1.82 -28.08
N THR A 177 1.59 1.50 -27.23
CA THR A 177 0.20 1.91 -27.36
C THR A 177 -0.37 2.04 -25.96
N MET A 178 -1.04 3.14 -25.69
CA MET A 178 -1.50 3.50 -24.35
C MET A 178 -3.02 3.60 -24.27
N VAL A 179 -3.56 3.31 -23.10
CA VAL A 179 -4.93 3.72 -22.75
C VAL A 179 -4.91 5.22 -22.47
N LEU A 180 -5.84 5.98 -23.06
CA LEU A 180 -5.89 7.44 -22.92
C LEU A 180 -5.85 7.90 -21.45
N ILE A 181 -6.67 7.31 -20.57
CA ILE A 181 -6.68 7.68 -19.15
C ILE A 181 -5.32 7.44 -18.47
N ASN A 182 -4.61 6.37 -18.82
CA ASN A 182 -3.30 6.08 -18.23
C ASN A 182 -2.23 7.01 -18.78
N GLN A 183 -2.32 7.40 -20.04
CA GLN A 183 -1.45 8.43 -20.64
C GLN A 183 -1.66 9.79 -19.94
N GLU A 184 -2.92 10.23 -19.77
CA GLU A 184 -3.25 11.48 -19.08
C GLU A 184 -2.73 11.50 -17.63
N LEU A 185 -2.91 10.38 -16.91
CA LEU A 185 -2.37 10.23 -15.55
C LEU A 185 -0.84 10.25 -15.54
N ALA A 186 -0.20 9.61 -16.52
CA ALA A 186 1.25 9.59 -16.64
C ALA A 186 1.81 10.99 -16.94
N VAL A 187 1.20 11.73 -17.86
CA VAL A 187 1.58 13.12 -18.19
C VAL A 187 1.43 14.02 -16.96
N ARG A 188 0.27 13.97 -16.30
CA ARG A 188 0.03 14.76 -15.08
C ARG A 188 1.08 14.47 -14.02
N ARG A 189 1.33 13.19 -13.72
CA ARG A 189 2.32 12.81 -12.71
C ARG A 189 3.75 13.20 -13.11
N ALA A 190 4.10 13.10 -14.39
CA ALA A 190 5.42 13.54 -14.86
C ALA A 190 5.63 15.05 -14.69
N LEU A 191 4.59 15.86 -14.95
CA LEU A 191 4.61 17.30 -14.70
C LEU A 191 4.70 17.63 -13.20
N ASP A 192 3.91 16.95 -12.35
CA ASP A 192 3.97 17.13 -10.90
C ASP A 192 5.36 16.79 -10.35
N LEU A 193 5.96 15.68 -10.83
CA LEU A 193 7.32 15.26 -10.47
C LEU A 193 8.38 16.25 -10.95
N GLN A 194 8.23 16.78 -12.16
CA GLN A 194 9.14 17.77 -12.75
C GLN A 194 9.20 19.02 -11.86
N GLN A 195 8.03 19.59 -11.54
CA GLN A 195 7.93 20.73 -10.63
C GLN A 195 8.53 20.40 -9.25
N TRP A 196 8.14 19.29 -8.63
CA TRP A 196 8.61 18.94 -7.30
C TRP A 196 10.13 18.68 -7.23
N ILE A 197 10.70 17.98 -8.22
CA ILE A 197 12.13 17.66 -8.26
C ILE A 197 12.96 18.92 -8.55
N GLY A 198 12.52 19.74 -9.53
CA GLY A 198 13.23 20.94 -9.95
C GLY A 198 13.32 22.02 -8.86
N PHE A 199 12.33 22.11 -7.98
CA PHE A 199 12.25 23.13 -6.94
C PHE A 199 12.43 22.56 -5.53
N ASP A 200 11.46 21.83 -5.00
CA ASP A 200 11.39 21.47 -3.59
C ASP A 200 12.48 20.47 -3.21
N LEU A 201 12.64 19.40 -3.99
CA LEU A 201 13.64 18.37 -3.70
C LEU A 201 15.06 18.92 -3.84
N ARG A 202 15.29 19.74 -4.87
CA ARG A 202 16.56 20.44 -5.07
C ARG A 202 16.92 21.31 -3.87
N ALA A 203 15.96 22.08 -3.35
CA ALA A 203 16.16 22.89 -2.16
C ALA A 203 16.48 22.03 -0.92
N GLN A 204 15.73 20.94 -0.70
CA GLN A 204 15.94 20.01 0.42
C GLN A 204 17.32 19.34 0.38
N LEU A 205 17.82 18.99 -0.80
CA LEU A 205 19.11 18.35 -0.93
C LEU A 205 20.29 19.35 -0.88
N SER A 206 20.04 20.64 -1.11
CA SER A 206 21.07 21.69 -1.18
C SER A 206 22.09 21.71 -0.02
N PRO A 207 21.72 21.44 1.26
CA PRO A 207 22.66 21.45 2.37
C PRO A 207 23.63 20.27 2.39
N TYR A 208 23.29 19.15 1.74
CA TYR A 208 24.08 17.91 1.77
C TYR A 208 25.18 17.86 0.70
N PHE A 209 25.34 18.94 -0.06
CA PHE A 209 26.29 18.99 -1.16
C PHE A 209 27.58 19.70 -0.78
N ALA A 210 28.70 19.16 -1.26
CA ALA A 210 29.87 20.00 -1.51
C ALA A 210 29.48 21.06 -2.55
N LYS A 211 30.03 22.28 -2.45
CA LYS A 211 29.73 23.48 -3.27
C LYS A 211 29.83 23.32 -4.82
N SER A 212 29.97 22.11 -5.37
CA SER A 212 30.07 21.86 -6.81
C SER A 212 28.69 21.77 -7.48
N ASP A 213 28.57 22.42 -8.63
CA ASP A 213 27.46 22.41 -9.62
C ASP A 213 26.82 21.04 -9.95
N THR A 214 27.41 19.92 -9.56
CA THR A 214 27.05 18.57 -10.04
C THR A 214 25.62 18.15 -9.73
N THR A 215 25.08 18.45 -8.54
CA THR A 215 23.71 18.02 -8.21
C THR A 215 22.64 18.97 -8.72
N ALA A 216 22.94 20.27 -8.79
CA ALA A 216 22.11 21.22 -9.53
C ALA A 216 21.92 20.71 -10.98
N ARG A 217 23.03 20.33 -11.63
CA ARG A 217 22.99 19.70 -12.95
C ARG A 217 22.25 18.37 -12.97
N LEU A 218 22.34 17.55 -11.92
CA LEU A 218 21.61 16.28 -11.87
C LEU A 218 20.09 16.49 -11.78
N THR A 219 19.62 17.40 -10.93
CA THR A 219 18.20 17.74 -10.87
C THR A 219 17.73 18.35 -12.20
N ASP A 220 18.56 19.18 -12.85
CA ASP A 220 18.26 19.74 -14.17
C ASP A 220 18.18 18.63 -15.25
N ILE A 221 19.08 17.63 -15.23
CA ILE A 221 19.04 16.47 -16.14
C ILE A 221 17.76 15.65 -15.95
N VAL A 222 17.35 15.41 -14.70
CA VAL A 222 16.13 14.66 -14.40
C VAL A 222 14.89 15.47 -14.80
N ASP A 223 14.90 16.78 -14.56
CA ASP A 223 13.87 17.73 -14.99
C ASP A 223 13.68 17.72 -16.51
N ASP A 224 14.77 17.86 -17.26
CA ASP A 224 14.79 17.78 -18.72
C ASP A 224 14.29 16.41 -19.21
N SER A 225 14.72 15.32 -18.56
CA SER A 225 14.30 13.96 -18.89
C SER A 225 12.79 13.74 -18.69
N LEU A 226 12.20 14.35 -17.65
CA LEU A 226 10.76 14.33 -17.40
C LEU A 226 10.01 15.14 -18.45
N MET A 227 10.53 16.31 -18.84
CA MET A 227 9.92 17.12 -19.91
C MET A 227 10.00 16.42 -21.28
N GLU A 228 11.10 15.75 -21.58
CA GLU A 228 11.19 14.89 -22.75
C GLU A 228 10.23 13.71 -22.68
N LEU A 229 10.01 13.15 -21.49
CA LEU A 229 9.03 12.09 -21.30
C LEU A 229 7.62 12.62 -21.56
N VAL A 230 7.23 13.79 -21.03
CA VAL A 230 5.93 14.42 -21.31
C VAL A 230 5.72 14.60 -22.81
N LYS A 231 6.72 15.16 -23.53
CA LYS A 231 6.65 15.30 -24.99
C LYS A 231 6.47 13.97 -25.71
N PHE A 232 7.17 12.93 -25.27
CA PHE A 232 7.00 11.58 -25.80
C PHE A 232 5.59 11.06 -25.54
N LEU A 233 5.10 11.17 -24.30
CA LEU A 233 3.76 10.72 -23.94
C LEU A 233 2.70 11.43 -24.78
N ASP A 234 2.77 12.74 -24.97
CA ASP A 234 1.80 13.51 -25.77
C ASP A 234 1.82 13.16 -27.27
N ALA A 235 2.96 12.69 -27.79
CA ALA A 235 3.13 12.36 -29.21
C ALA A 235 2.74 10.92 -29.55
N GLU A 236 2.80 9.99 -28.59
CA GLU A 236 2.49 8.58 -28.82
C GLU A 236 0.97 8.35 -28.96
N PRO A 237 0.55 7.42 -29.84
CA PRO A 237 -0.85 7.13 -30.03
C PRO A 237 -1.48 6.51 -28.78
N SER A 238 -2.63 7.04 -28.40
CA SER A 238 -3.51 6.47 -27.40
C SER A 238 -4.84 6.05 -27.98
N VAL A 239 -5.47 5.10 -27.30
CA VAL A 239 -6.78 4.58 -27.67
C VAL A 239 -7.76 5.03 -26.61
N ASP A 240 -8.79 5.76 -27.05
CA ASP A 240 -10.00 6.09 -26.27
C ASP A 240 -10.93 4.88 -26.20
N THR A 241 -10.37 3.77 -25.77
CA THR A 241 -11.13 2.62 -25.33
C THR A 241 -11.04 2.62 -23.82
N VAL A 242 -12.15 2.30 -23.16
CA VAL A 242 -12.10 1.55 -21.91
C VAL A 242 -11.44 0.22 -22.24
N LEU A 243 -10.14 0.24 -22.48
CA LEU A 243 -9.30 -0.93 -22.49
C LEU A 243 -9.43 -1.40 -21.05
N THR A 244 -10.32 -2.34 -20.82
CA THR A 244 -10.21 -3.23 -19.68
C THR A 244 -8.80 -3.80 -19.81
N PRO A 245 -7.81 -3.39 -18.98
CA PRO A 245 -6.47 -4.00 -19.01
C PRO A 245 -6.52 -5.46 -18.54
N PHE A 246 -7.73 -5.95 -18.31
CA PHE A 246 -8.18 -7.07 -17.54
C PHE A 246 -9.36 -7.66 -18.32
N SER A 247 -9.08 -8.65 -19.17
CA SER A 247 -10.14 -9.53 -19.67
C SER A 247 -10.90 -10.14 -18.48
N GLU A 248 -12.13 -10.60 -18.71
CA GLU A 248 -12.88 -11.31 -17.66
C GLU A 248 -12.08 -12.51 -17.11
N GLU A 249 -11.32 -13.19 -17.98
CA GLU A 249 -10.39 -14.26 -17.62
C GLU A 249 -9.28 -13.76 -16.68
N ASN A 250 -8.57 -12.70 -17.07
CA ASN A 250 -7.53 -12.10 -16.23
C ASN A 250 -8.11 -11.64 -14.88
N TYR A 251 -9.32 -11.09 -14.86
CA TYR A 251 -9.94 -10.57 -13.64
C TYR A 251 -10.32 -11.69 -12.70
N SER A 252 -10.86 -12.78 -13.25
CA SER A 252 -11.16 -14.00 -12.50
C SER A 252 -9.89 -14.64 -11.93
N GLU A 253 -8.79 -14.69 -12.71
CA GLU A 253 -7.49 -15.18 -12.25
C GLU A 253 -6.92 -14.31 -11.11
N TYR A 254 -6.95 -12.98 -11.26
CA TYR A 254 -6.51 -12.05 -10.22
C TYR A 254 -7.32 -12.19 -8.93
N LEU A 255 -8.66 -12.21 -9.01
CA LEU A 255 -9.52 -12.40 -7.84
C LEU A 255 -9.22 -13.73 -7.16
N LYS A 256 -8.99 -14.80 -7.93
CA LYS A 256 -8.60 -16.09 -7.39
C LYS A 256 -7.29 -16.03 -6.61
N ILE A 257 -6.29 -15.31 -7.10
CA ILE A 257 -4.99 -15.14 -6.42
C ILE A 257 -5.18 -14.30 -5.14
N VAL A 258 -5.81 -13.14 -5.24
CA VAL A 258 -5.93 -12.16 -4.15
C VAL A 258 -6.84 -12.65 -3.02
N LEU A 259 -7.96 -13.27 -3.38
CA LEU A 259 -8.95 -13.74 -2.39
C LEU A 259 -8.68 -15.17 -1.94
N ASP A 260 -7.81 -15.92 -2.65
CA ASP A 260 -7.62 -17.37 -2.47
C ASP A 260 -8.95 -18.14 -2.57
N ASP A 261 -9.88 -17.62 -3.38
CA ASP A 261 -11.21 -18.17 -3.58
C ASP A 261 -11.70 -17.90 -5.02
N THR A 262 -12.52 -18.79 -5.55
CA THR A 262 -13.08 -18.65 -6.90
C THR A 262 -14.40 -17.91 -6.83
N ILE A 263 -14.37 -16.60 -7.10
CA ILE A 263 -15.57 -15.77 -7.19
C ILE A 263 -16.03 -15.65 -8.64
N VAL A 264 -17.31 -15.94 -8.88
CA VAL A 264 -17.94 -15.69 -10.18
C VAL A 264 -18.24 -14.19 -10.30
N VAL A 265 -17.62 -13.53 -11.28
CA VAL A 265 -17.69 -12.06 -11.46
C VAL A 265 -19.14 -11.58 -11.65
N SER A 266 -19.99 -12.35 -12.33
CA SER A 266 -21.41 -12.02 -12.51
C SER A 266 -22.19 -12.00 -11.19
N ASP A 267 -21.87 -12.91 -10.27
CA ASP A 267 -22.52 -12.96 -8.95
C ASP A 267 -22.06 -11.80 -8.09
N LEU A 268 -20.78 -11.44 -8.16
CA LEU A 268 -20.25 -10.24 -7.49
C LEU A 268 -20.96 -8.97 -7.96
N LEU A 269 -21.14 -8.80 -9.28
CA LEU A 269 -21.84 -7.64 -9.84
C LEU A 269 -23.31 -7.60 -9.39
N LYS A 270 -24.00 -8.75 -9.41
CA LYS A 270 -25.39 -8.85 -8.95
C LYS A 270 -25.52 -8.49 -7.48
N ASN A 271 -24.63 -9.01 -6.63
CA ASN A 271 -24.61 -8.72 -5.20
C ASN A 271 -24.32 -7.24 -4.94
N LEU A 272 -23.36 -6.65 -5.67
CA LEU A 272 -23.06 -5.22 -5.60
C LEU A 272 -24.28 -4.37 -5.95
N GLN A 273 -25.02 -4.72 -7.01
CA GLN A 273 -26.25 -4.00 -7.39
C GLN A 273 -27.34 -4.09 -6.32
N ILE A 274 -27.47 -5.23 -5.64
CA ILE A 274 -28.40 -5.40 -4.51
C ILE A 274 -27.98 -4.49 -3.36
N GLN A 275 -26.73 -4.58 -2.92
CA GLN A 275 -26.20 -3.76 -1.81
C GLN A 275 -26.29 -2.27 -2.11
N LEU A 276 -25.99 -1.84 -3.34
CA LEU A 276 -26.13 -0.44 -3.76
C LEU A 276 -27.58 0.06 -3.66
N ARG A 277 -28.58 -0.79 -3.96
CA ARG A 277 -29.99 -0.43 -3.79
C ARG A 277 -30.36 -0.32 -2.31
N GLU A 278 -29.92 -1.25 -1.48
CA GLU A 278 -30.17 -1.25 -0.03
C GLU A 278 -29.54 -0.03 0.67
N ILE A 279 -28.29 0.28 0.32
CA ILE A 279 -27.58 1.47 0.83
C ILE A 279 -28.33 2.74 0.39
N LYS A 280 -28.71 2.87 -0.88
CA LYS A 280 -29.49 4.02 -1.36
C LYS A 280 -30.83 4.16 -0.63
N GLY A 281 -31.53 3.04 -0.40
CA GLY A 281 -32.78 3.04 0.37
C GLY A 281 -32.58 3.53 1.81
N SER A 282 -31.53 3.05 2.47
CA SER A 282 -31.17 3.47 3.83
C SER A 282 -30.79 4.96 3.89
N MET A 283 -29.98 5.43 2.94
CA MET A 283 -29.60 6.84 2.82
C MET A 283 -30.81 7.74 2.59
N TYR A 284 -31.77 7.31 1.74
CA TYR A 284 -33.01 8.04 1.51
C TYR A 284 -33.86 8.16 2.77
N GLN A 285 -34.03 7.06 3.51
CA GLN A 285 -34.82 7.05 4.72
C GLN A 285 -34.22 7.99 5.78
N LEU A 286 -32.90 7.95 5.99
CA LEU A 286 -32.19 8.86 6.89
C LEU A 286 -32.31 10.33 6.46
N ALA A 287 -32.15 10.61 5.15
CA ALA A 287 -32.32 11.97 4.62
C ALA A 287 -33.74 12.50 4.84
N ARG A 288 -34.74 11.66 4.61
CA ARG A 288 -36.16 11.99 4.86
C ARG A 288 -36.40 12.29 6.34
N GLU A 289 -35.94 11.43 7.24
CA GLU A 289 -36.04 11.63 8.68
C GLU A 289 -35.39 12.95 9.12
N TYR A 290 -34.21 13.25 8.60
CA TYR A 290 -33.55 14.53 8.84
C TYR A 290 -34.42 15.72 8.43
N PHE A 291 -34.97 15.74 7.20
CA PHE A 291 -35.79 16.86 6.75
C PHE A 291 -37.13 16.97 7.49
N VAL A 292 -37.71 15.86 7.93
CA VAL A 292 -38.88 15.86 8.84
C VAL A 292 -38.51 16.54 10.17
N LEU A 293 -37.37 16.19 10.76
CA LEU A 293 -36.89 16.81 12.00
C LEU A 293 -36.60 18.32 11.82
N GLN A 294 -36.16 18.75 10.63
CA GLN A 294 -36.02 20.16 10.25
C GLN A 294 -37.36 20.85 9.93
N LYS A 295 -38.50 20.18 10.17
CA LYS A 295 -39.86 20.70 9.93
C LYS A 295 -40.11 21.13 8.48
N LYS A 296 -39.45 20.49 7.50
CA LYS A 296 -39.74 20.71 6.08
C LYS A 296 -41.05 20.00 5.71
N THR A 297 -41.95 20.71 5.05
CA THR A 297 -43.31 20.21 4.72
C THR A 297 -43.41 19.57 3.34
N ASN A 298 -42.55 19.97 2.39
CA ASN A 298 -42.49 19.38 1.05
C ASN A 298 -41.12 18.69 0.87
N ILE A 299 -41.06 17.41 1.21
CA ILE A 299 -39.83 16.62 1.14
C ILE A 299 -39.77 15.93 -0.23
N GLU A 300 -38.63 16.07 -0.92
CA GLU A 300 -38.38 15.44 -2.21
C GLU A 300 -38.59 13.92 -2.13
N THR A 301 -39.27 13.37 -3.14
CA THR A 301 -39.68 11.96 -3.21
C THR A 301 -38.72 11.13 -4.05
N ASP A 302 -38.03 11.75 -5.01
CA ASP A 302 -36.98 11.07 -5.77
C ASP A 302 -35.78 10.75 -4.86
N THR A 303 -35.41 9.47 -4.85
CA THR A 303 -34.37 8.94 -3.97
C THR A 303 -33.03 9.66 -4.13
N LEU A 304 -32.58 9.84 -5.37
CA LEU A 304 -31.27 10.41 -5.64
C LEU A 304 -31.25 11.92 -5.40
N ARG A 305 -32.33 12.63 -5.75
CA ARG A 305 -32.46 14.07 -5.48
C ARG A 305 -32.50 14.34 -3.98
N LEU A 306 -33.27 13.58 -3.20
CA LEU A 306 -33.32 13.77 -1.75
C LEU A 306 -31.95 13.51 -1.10
N ILE A 307 -31.26 12.44 -1.50
CA ILE A 307 -29.90 12.15 -1.03
C ILE A 307 -28.94 13.30 -1.38
N ARG A 308 -29.00 13.84 -2.60
CA ARG A 308 -28.16 14.98 -3.02
C ARG A 308 -28.48 16.25 -2.23
N LEU A 309 -29.75 16.53 -1.96
CA LEU A 309 -30.16 17.67 -1.13
C LEU A 309 -29.59 17.52 0.29
N PHE A 310 -29.70 16.32 0.87
CA PHE A 310 -29.13 16.04 2.19
C PHE A 310 -27.60 16.14 2.21
N ASP A 311 -26.92 15.63 1.19
CA ASP A 311 -25.46 15.78 1.02
C ASP A 311 -25.04 17.26 0.97
N ASN A 312 -25.80 18.12 0.30
CA ASN A 312 -25.56 19.56 0.31
C ASN A 312 -25.74 20.19 1.70
N GLU A 313 -26.73 19.76 2.49
CA GLU A 313 -26.91 20.20 3.88
C GLU A 313 -25.73 19.77 4.77
N ILE A 314 -25.24 18.53 4.60
CA ILE A 314 -24.08 18.03 5.34
C ILE A 314 -22.80 18.77 4.95
N LYS A 315 -22.61 19.07 3.65
CA LYS A 315 -21.46 19.83 3.14
C LYS A 315 -21.35 21.23 3.73
N ASN A 316 -22.45 21.81 4.22
CA ASN A 316 -22.44 23.09 4.93
C ASN A 316 -21.88 22.98 6.36
N GLN A 317 -21.75 21.77 6.92
CA GLN A 317 -21.16 21.53 8.24
C GLN A 317 -19.62 21.48 8.19
N MET A 318 -19.02 22.45 7.50
CA MET A 318 -17.57 22.57 7.33
C MET A 318 -16.88 22.78 8.69
N LEU A 319 -15.66 22.27 8.79
CA LEU A 319 -14.74 22.67 9.86
C LEU A 319 -14.30 24.12 9.62
N ARG A 320 -14.18 24.91 10.70
CA ARG A 320 -13.54 26.21 10.61
C ARG A 320 -12.03 26.01 10.57
N ARG A 321 -11.33 26.74 9.71
CA ARG A 321 -9.89 26.59 9.44
C ARG A 321 -9.06 26.68 10.72
N ASP A 322 -9.36 27.66 11.56
CA ASP A 322 -8.74 27.92 12.86
C ASP A 322 -9.09 26.88 13.95
N GLN A 323 -9.99 25.94 13.66
CA GLN A 323 -10.47 24.97 14.64
C GLN A 323 -10.22 23.51 14.23
N ILE A 324 -9.58 23.28 13.09
CA ILE A 324 -9.32 21.93 12.59
C ILE A 324 -8.55 21.13 13.64
N GLU A 325 -7.43 21.65 14.11
CA GLU A 325 -6.56 20.98 15.09
C GLU A 325 -7.33 20.65 16.39
N THR A 326 -7.99 21.66 16.99
CA THR A 326 -8.79 21.45 18.21
C THR A 326 -9.91 20.43 18.01
N TYR A 327 -10.53 20.42 16.82
CA TYR A 327 -11.58 19.46 16.50
C TYR A 327 -11.03 18.03 16.41
N VAL A 328 -9.89 17.83 15.73
CA VAL A 328 -9.25 16.51 15.63
C VAL A 328 -8.81 16.01 17.00
N GLN A 329 -8.14 16.85 17.80
CA GLN A 329 -7.71 16.49 19.16
C GLN A 329 -8.88 16.07 20.05
N LYS A 330 -10.00 16.82 19.99
CA LYS A 330 -11.20 16.50 20.75
C LYS A 330 -11.83 15.18 20.29
N PHE A 331 -11.87 14.93 18.98
CA PHE A 331 -12.44 13.70 18.43
C PHE A 331 -11.56 12.47 18.71
N ASP A 332 -10.23 12.62 18.69
CA ASP A 332 -9.29 11.58 19.10
C ASP A 332 -9.50 11.20 20.57
N GLY A 333 -9.53 12.18 21.48
CA GLY A 333 -9.77 11.93 22.89
C GLY A 333 -11.15 11.34 23.20
N TYR A 334 -12.16 11.60 22.37
CA TYR A 334 -13.45 10.90 22.45
C TYR A 334 -13.34 9.45 21.97
N THR A 335 -12.70 9.23 20.83
CA THR A 335 -12.60 7.91 20.21
C THR A 335 -11.80 6.95 21.08
N ARG A 336 -10.69 7.41 21.67
CA ARG A 336 -9.90 6.60 22.62
C ARG A 336 -10.73 6.15 23.82
N ARG A 337 -11.45 7.09 24.45
CA ARG A 337 -12.37 6.77 25.56
C ARG A 337 -13.49 5.84 25.13
N PHE A 338 -14.03 6.01 23.93
CA PHE A 338 -15.05 5.09 23.41
C PHE A 338 -14.47 3.68 23.26
N ILE A 339 -13.26 3.53 22.70
CA ILE A 339 -12.58 2.25 22.53
C ILE A 339 -12.29 1.59 23.89
N THR A 340 -11.73 2.34 24.85
CA THR A 340 -11.31 1.80 26.15
C THR A 340 -12.46 1.60 27.12
N ASP A 341 -13.33 2.61 27.27
CA ASP A 341 -14.28 2.68 28.38
C ASP A 341 -15.66 2.12 28.02
N ILE A 342 -16.03 2.16 26.72
CA ILE A 342 -17.38 1.79 26.26
C ILE A 342 -17.34 0.48 25.47
N ALA A 343 -16.54 0.43 24.41
CA ALA A 343 -16.46 -0.74 23.54
C ALA A 343 -15.55 -1.84 24.11
N ASN A 344 -14.68 -1.48 25.07
CA ASN A 344 -13.72 -2.38 25.72
C ASN A 344 -12.94 -3.24 24.69
N LEU A 345 -12.48 -2.61 23.61
CA LEU A 345 -11.73 -3.30 22.57
C LEU A 345 -10.26 -3.42 23.01
N ASP A 346 -9.74 -4.65 22.92
CA ASP A 346 -8.33 -4.95 23.17
C ASP A 346 -7.48 -4.49 21.97
N ILE A 347 -7.19 -3.19 21.96
CA ILE A 347 -6.34 -2.52 20.99
C ILE A 347 -5.12 -2.02 21.74
N ASP A 348 -3.96 -2.65 21.50
CA ASP A 348 -2.69 -2.21 22.09
C ASP A 348 -2.39 -0.77 21.65
N THR A 349 -2.63 0.20 22.54
CA THR A 349 -2.39 1.63 22.27
C THR A 349 -0.91 2.02 22.38
N ASN A 350 -0.01 1.08 22.70
CA ASN A 350 1.42 1.37 22.87
C ASN A 350 2.16 1.62 21.54
N TYR A 351 1.58 1.30 20.37
CA TYR A 351 2.01 1.95 19.14
C TYR A 351 1.48 3.37 19.21
N SER A 352 2.26 4.31 19.73
CA SER A 352 1.80 5.70 19.79
C SER A 352 1.53 6.16 18.36
N LEU A 353 0.26 6.20 17.96
CA LEU A 353 -0.16 6.93 16.77
C LEU A 353 0.29 8.35 17.02
N GLN A 354 1.39 8.75 16.38
CA GLN A 354 1.97 10.05 16.60
C GLN A 354 1.16 11.03 15.78
N PHE A 355 0.49 11.94 16.45
CA PHE A 355 -0.12 13.07 15.77
C PHE A 355 0.99 14.07 15.48
N GLN A 356 1.40 14.10 14.22
CA GLN A 356 2.23 15.16 13.72
C GLN A 356 1.31 16.15 13.04
N TRP A 357 0.96 17.19 13.79
CA TRP A 357 0.18 18.33 13.34
C TRP A 357 0.95 19.24 12.38
N GLU A 358 2.08 18.76 11.88
CA GLU A 358 2.85 19.48 10.88
C GLU A 358 2.00 19.60 9.64
N ILE A 359 1.67 20.86 9.37
CA ILE A 359 0.87 21.29 8.26
C ILE A 359 1.68 21.02 6.99
N LEU A 360 1.44 19.88 6.36
CA LEU A 360 2.13 19.54 5.12
C LEU A 360 1.50 20.33 3.97
N GLU A 361 2.28 21.25 3.39
CA GLU A 361 1.92 21.89 2.13
C GLU A 361 2.02 20.88 0.98
N GLY A 362 0.98 20.75 0.15
CA GLY A 362 1.03 20.09 -1.16
C GLY A 362 1.17 18.56 -1.21
N LYS A 363 1.47 17.86 -0.10
CA LYS A 363 1.79 16.41 -0.15
C LYS A 363 0.59 15.49 -0.39
N ASN A 364 -0.63 15.97 -0.11
CA ASN A 364 -1.87 15.25 -0.41
C ASN A 364 -3.04 16.26 -0.44
N PRO A 365 -3.12 17.13 -1.47
CA PRO A 365 -3.95 18.34 -1.45
C PRO A 365 -5.46 18.07 -1.30
N PHE A 366 -5.88 16.80 -1.39
CA PHE A 366 -7.26 16.39 -1.28
C PHE A 366 -7.60 15.56 -0.06
N GLN A 367 -6.67 15.33 0.87
CA GLN A 367 -6.92 14.64 2.14
C GLN A 367 -6.69 15.58 3.31
N LEU A 368 -7.64 15.66 4.25
CA LEU A 368 -7.44 16.46 5.48
C LEU A 368 -6.65 15.68 6.53
N VAL A 369 -6.95 14.39 6.70
CA VAL A 369 -6.32 13.49 7.67
C VAL A 369 -6.09 12.13 7.04
N TRP A 370 -4.94 11.51 7.32
CA TRP A 370 -4.62 10.15 6.90
C TRP A 370 -3.55 9.55 7.82
N GLN A 371 -3.42 8.21 7.80
CA GLN A 371 -2.30 7.51 8.40
C GLN A 371 -1.17 7.38 7.39
N GLU A 372 0.00 7.87 7.74
CA GLU A 372 1.25 7.46 7.11
C GLU A 372 1.88 6.34 7.93
N THR A 373 2.28 5.27 7.27
CA THR A 373 2.99 4.15 7.91
C THR A 373 4.43 4.16 7.43
N ILE A 374 5.36 4.36 8.36
CA ILE A 374 6.80 4.36 8.09
C ILE A 374 7.41 3.19 8.83
N PHE A 375 8.27 2.42 8.17
CA PHE A 375 9.02 1.36 8.82
C PHE A 375 10.38 1.88 9.26
N THR A 376 10.65 1.86 10.57
CA THR A 376 11.97 2.17 11.13
C THR A 376 12.73 0.91 11.49
N GLU A 377 14.06 0.98 11.58
CA GLU A 377 14.83 -0.14 12.11
C GLU A 377 14.67 -0.27 13.64
N PRO A 378 14.42 -1.49 14.17
CA PRO A 378 14.23 -2.75 13.45
C PRO A 378 12.77 -3.00 13.01
N LEU A 379 12.47 -2.93 11.70
CA LEU A 379 11.15 -3.13 11.05
C LEU A 379 9.91 -2.91 11.94
N GLN A 380 9.91 -1.82 12.72
CA GLN A 380 8.76 -1.44 13.53
C GLN A 380 7.95 -0.44 12.72
N PRO A 381 6.65 -0.69 12.52
CA PRO A 381 5.79 0.32 11.95
C PRO A 381 5.65 1.47 12.95
N MET A 382 5.95 2.67 12.48
CA MET A 382 5.57 3.93 13.10
C MET A 382 4.34 4.45 12.35
N PHE A 383 3.24 4.62 13.08
CA PHE A 383 2.02 5.20 12.53
C PHE A 383 1.98 6.68 12.86
N ILE A 384 1.92 7.50 11.81
CA ILE A 384 1.87 8.94 11.94
C ILE A 384 0.53 9.42 11.38
N ALA A 385 -0.27 10.07 12.23
CA ALA A 385 -1.45 10.77 11.77
C ALA A 385 -1.00 12.13 11.21
N ARG A 386 -1.23 12.33 9.91
CA ARG A 386 -0.91 13.56 9.19
C ARG A 386 -2.14 14.45 9.08
N LEU A 387 -1.92 15.76 9.08
CA LEU A 387 -2.94 16.77 8.85
C LEU A 387 -2.50 17.72 7.73
N THR A 388 -3.34 17.88 6.70
CA THR A 388 -3.09 18.84 5.63
C THR A 388 -3.41 20.27 6.07
N SER A 389 -2.60 21.22 5.59
CA SER A 389 -2.89 22.64 5.72
C SER A 389 -4.21 23.05 5.09
N VAL A 390 -4.93 23.94 5.75
CA VAL A 390 -5.94 24.75 5.07
C VAL A 390 -5.69 26.21 5.44
N ASN A 391 -4.68 26.81 4.82
CA ASN A 391 -4.21 28.16 5.14
C ASN A 391 -4.27 29.10 3.91
N LYS A 392 -3.79 30.34 4.04
CA LYS A 392 -3.85 31.35 2.97
C LYS A 392 -2.93 31.09 1.76
N SER A 393 -1.95 30.19 1.84
CA SER A 393 -1.07 29.81 0.72
C SER A 393 -1.82 28.95 -0.32
N ASN A 394 -2.84 28.20 0.11
CA ASN A 394 -3.77 27.52 -0.78
C ASN A 394 -4.71 28.52 -1.47
N ASP A 395 -5.15 28.23 -2.71
CA ASP A 395 -6.20 29.05 -3.32
C ASP A 395 -7.56 28.81 -2.64
N LEU A 396 -8.52 29.73 -2.83
CA LEU A 396 -9.82 29.64 -2.15
C LEU A 396 -10.64 28.40 -2.55
N ILE A 397 -10.51 27.95 -3.81
CA ILE A 397 -11.23 26.78 -4.35
C ILE A 397 -10.70 25.51 -3.69
N GLU A 398 -9.38 25.37 -3.60
CA GLU A 398 -8.71 24.25 -2.93
C GLU A 398 -9.15 24.18 -1.45
N GLN A 399 -9.09 25.30 -0.74
CA GLN A 399 -9.50 25.35 0.66
C GLN A 399 -10.98 24.96 0.85
N LEU A 400 -11.88 25.48 0.01
CA LEU A 400 -13.31 25.12 0.09
C LEU A 400 -13.55 23.67 -0.31
N SER A 401 -12.78 23.13 -1.27
CA SER A 401 -12.86 21.73 -1.69
C SER A 401 -12.52 20.79 -0.54
N ILE A 402 -11.38 21.03 0.14
CA ILE A 402 -10.95 20.24 1.31
C ILE A 402 -12.00 20.30 2.43
N LEU A 403 -12.45 21.50 2.81
CA LEU A 403 -13.37 21.68 3.93
C LEU A 403 -14.77 21.13 3.67
N ARG A 404 -15.25 21.17 2.42
CA ARG A 404 -16.53 20.54 2.03
C ARG A 404 -16.42 19.03 2.00
N ARG A 405 -15.30 18.50 1.48
CA ARG A 405 -15.02 17.06 1.43
C ARG A 405 -14.87 16.48 2.84
N TYR A 406 -14.15 17.18 3.72
CA TYR A 406 -13.96 16.83 5.14
C TYR A 406 -14.81 17.72 6.05
N ASN A 407 -16.09 17.85 5.72
CA ASN A 407 -17.08 18.37 6.66
C ASN A 407 -17.11 17.49 7.93
N LYS A 408 -17.74 17.97 9.01
CA LYS A 408 -17.70 17.29 10.32
C LYS A 408 -18.04 15.79 10.25
N PRO A 409 -19.15 15.34 9.63
CA PRO A 409 -19.42 13.91 9.45
C PRO A 409 -18.35 13.16 8.63
N ALA A 410 -17.95 13.69 7.48
CA ALA A 410 -16.99 13.04 6.60
C ALA A 410 -15.61 12.92 7.26
N PHE A 411 -15.19 13.93 8.01
CA PHE A 411 -13.99 13.87 8.83
C PHE A 411 -14.05 12.74 9.86
N LYS A 412 -15.18 12.55 10.55
CA LYS A 412 -15.31 11.45 11.52
C LYS A 412 -15.17 10.10 10.85
N ILE A 413 -15.77 9.92 9.66
CA ILE A 413 -15.64 8.68 8.89
C ILE A 413 -14.17 8.47 8.54
N ALA A 414 -13.51 9.46 7.93
CA ALA A 414 -12.10 9.37 7.55
C ALA A 414 -11.19 9.08 8.75
N TYR A 415 -11.42 9.72 9.89
CA TYR A 415 -10.68 9.44 11.13
C TYR A 415 -10.90 7.99 11.59
N LEU A 416 -12.15 7.52 11.61
CA LEU A 416 -12.49 6.19 12.11
C LEU A 416 -11.96 5.07 11.19
N THR A 417 -11.87 5.34 9.89
CA THR A 417 -11.34 4.39 8.90
C THR A 417 -9.81 4.41 8.88
N ASP A 418 -9.22 5.59 8.74
CA ASP A 418 -7.80 5.72 8.42
C ASP A 418 -6.92 5.71 9.67
N LEU A 419 -7.47 6.11 10.83
CA LEU A 419 -6.76 6.14 12.11
C LEU A 419 -7.32 5.08 13.07
N LEU A 420 -8.07 5.51 14.09
CA LEU A 420 -8.61 4.67 15.15
C LEU A 420 -10.13 4.51 15.02
N PRO A 421 -10.70 3.29 15.16
CA PRO A 421 -10.00 2.04 15.49
C PRO A 421 -9.55 1.24 14.27
N LEU A 422 -10.09 1.48 13.06
CA LEU A 422 -10.09 0.45 12.01
C LEU A 422 -8.69 0.08 11.50
N HIS A 423 -8.02 0.99 10.78
CA HIS A 423 -6.71 0.69 10.21
C HIS A 423 -5.71 0.28 11.29
N TYR A 424 -5.70 1.00 12.42
CA TYR A 424 -4.83 0.70 13.54
C TYR A 424 -5.07 -0.71 14.14
N PHE A 425 -6.32 -1.13 14.29
CA PHE A 425 -6.66 -2.48 14.78
C PHE A 425 -6.17 -3.55 13.82
N VAL A 426 -6.40 -3.37 12.51
CA VAL A 426 -5.91 -4.29 11.48
C VAL A 426 -4.40 -4.45 11.57
N TRP A 427 -3.67 -3.33 11.69
CA TRP A 427 -2.22 -3.34 11.84
C TRP A 427 -1.73 -4.02 13.12
N SER A 428 -2.40 -3.77 14.25
CA SER A 428 -2.08 -4.40 15.53
C SER A 428 -2.26 -5.92 15.44
N LYS A 429 -3.38 -6.39 14.85
CA LYS A 429 -3.62 -7.83 14.63
C LYS A 429 -2.66 -8.46 13.63
N MET A 430 -2.30 -7.76 12.56
CA MET A 430 -1.25 -8.24 11.64
C MET A 430 0.07 -8.48 12.38
N LYS A 431 0.43 -7.66 13.38
CA LYS A 431 1.64 -7.90 14.17
C LYS A 431 1.50 -9.15 15.06
N GLU A 432 0.36 -9.37 15.70
CA GLU A 432 0.17 -10.56 16.55
C GLU A 432 0.13 -11.86 15.73
N GLU A 433 -0.54 -11.84 14.59
CA GLU A 433 -0.90 -13.06 13.85
C GLU A 433 0.07 -13.41 12.71
N ILE A 434 0.75 -12.42 12.14
CA ILE A 434 1.66 -12.63 11.00
C ILE A 434 3.11 -12.64 11.50
N PRO A 435 3.89 -13.69 11.19
CA PRO A 435 5.31 -13.75 11.51
C PRO A 435 6.06 -12.55 10.95
N MET A 436 7.02 -12.00 11.71
CA MET A 436 7.74 -10.78 11.35
C MET A 436 8.33 -10.81 9.93
N SER A 437 8.89 -11.96 9.51
CA SER A 437 9.41 -12.14 8.16
C SER A 437 8.32 -12.01 7.09
N ALA A 438 7.13 -12.56 7.35
CA ALA A 438 5.98 -12.55 6.45
C ALA A 438 5.25 -11.21 6.37
N ARG A 439 5.40 -10.32 7.36
CA ARG A 439 4.75 -9.00 7.36
C ARG A 439 5.19 -8.15 6.18
N ILE A 440 6.49 -8.11 5.88
CA ILE A 440 7.02 -7.37 4.72
C ILE A 440 6.25 -7.76 3.44
N LEU A 441 6.02 -9.05 3.25
CA LEU A 441 5.35 -9.60 2.07
C LEU A 441 3.82 -9.48 2.09
N HIS A 442 3.21 -9.27 3.25
CA HIS A 442 1.77 -9.06 3.33
C HIS A 442 1.36 -7.64 2.95
N LEU A 443 2.30 -6.71 2.99
CA LEU A 443 2.09 -5.30 2.69
C LEU A 443 2.32 -4.94 1.22
N PHE A 444 2.82 -5.90 0.44
CA PHE A 444 2.82 -5.90 -1.02
C PHE A 444 1.57 -6.58 -1.55
#